data_AF-K9DG02-F1
#
_entry.id   AF-K9DG02-F1
#
_cell.length_a   1.000
_cell.length_b   1.000
_cell.length_c   1.000
_cell.angle_alpha   90.00
_cell.angle_beta   90.00
_cell.angle_gamma   90.00
#
_symmetry.space_group_name_H-M   'P 1'
#
loop_
_entity.id
_entity.type
_entity.pdbx_description
1 polymer ?
#
loop_
_entity_poly.entity_id
_entity_poly.type
_entity_poly.pdbx_seq_one_letter_code
_entity_poly.pdbx_strand_id
1 'polypeptide(L)'
;MTRMPSRTMKWANIGASRTSPVDHTARKSVELDVFYLVIGFEVNSVDAFKHNTHDIAIDYGHMFYYLVQNTKVIQSFSFGPDGAGKVGWLNKGFSKGKQIYTVGAIKKDGQKNSRPGTADYMITEKVKSFKIPISRKQAGAVNENITKARVEIYKGQLTYSAIVNDTCAETAKEILDDSDIETPNGFSWIKHSNIADIPIAYAVNPYKWHKEFKAKYQEIVFHSDRHWIPLIGNIDPIYENPSLAKSEQTT
;
A
#
# COMPACT_ATOMS: atom_id res chain seq x y z
N MET A 1 11.13 -12.58 -33.12
CA MET A 1 11.28 -11.11 -33.29
C MET A 1 10.38 -10.43 -32.28
N THR A 2 10.97 -9.97 -31.17
CA THR A 2 10.23 -9.50 -29.99
C THR A 2 10.06 -7.99 -30.07
N ARG A 3 8.82 -7.51 -30.21
CA ARG A 3 8.49 -6.08 -30.14
C ARG A 3 8.63 -5.62 -28.69
N MET A 4 9.47 -4.61 -28.47
CA MET A 4 9.55 -3.89 -27.20
C MET A 4 8.20 -3.22 -26.87
N PRO A 5 7.85 -3.06 -25.58
CA PRO A 5 6.67 -2.29 -25.19
C PRO A 5 6.82 -0.84 -25.64
N SER A 6 5.85 -0.39 -26.41
CA SER A 6 5.74 0.96 -26.98
C SER A 6 5.71 2.00 -25.85
N ARG A 7 6.76 2.81 -25.75
CA ARG A 7 6.75 4.09 -25.02
C ARG A 7 5.53 4.89 -25.44
N THR A 8 4.62 5.18 -24.52
CA THR A 8 3.42 5.98 -24.82
C THR A 8 3.84 7.44 -25.04
N MET A 9 4.19 7.80 -26.28
CA MET A 9 4.39 9.19 -26.68
C MET A 9 3.05 9.94 -26.57
N LYS A 10 2.92 10.83 -25.59
CA LYS A 10 1.84 11.81 -25.55
C LYS A 10 2.36 13.15 -26.05
N TRP A 11 1.74 13.66 -27.11
CA TRP A 11 1.99 15.00 -27.62
C TRP A 11 1.33 16.01 -26.68
N ALA A 12 2.13 16.89 -26.07
CA ALA A 12 1.62 18.07 -25.38
C ALA A 12 1.77 19.29 -26.30
N ASN A 13 0.66 19.96 -26.63
CA ASN A 13 0.70 21.23 -27.35
C ASN A 13 1.12 22.34 -26.38
N ILE A 14 2.41 22.69 -26.41
CA ILE A 14 2.94 23.81 -25.65
C ILE A 14 2.68 25.07 -26.48
N GLY A 15 1.55 25.72 -26.24
CA GLY A 15 1.24 27.11 -26.61
C GLY A 15 1.58 27.58 -28.03
N ALA A 16 0.55 27.90 -28.84
CA ALA A 16 0.76 28.70 -30.05
C ALA A 16 1.11 30.14 -29.66
N SER A 17 2.41 30.47 -29.59
CA SER A 17 2.86 31.86 -29.54
C SER A 17 2.50 32.53 -30.86
N ARG A 18 1.62 33.53 -30.83
CA ARG A 18 1.25 34.32 -32.02
C ARG A 18 2.20 35.51 -32.29
N THR A 19 3.28 35.65 -31.52
CA THR A 19 4.11 36.87 -31.54
C THR A 19 5.62 36.64 -31.53
N SER A 20 6.11 35.42 -31.79
CA SER A 20 7.56 35.19 -31.91
C SER A 20 7.97 34.88 -33.35
N PRO A 21 8.85 35.69 -33.98
CA PRO A 21 9.52 35.29 -35.21
C PRO A 21 10.64 34.33 -34.82
N VAL A 22 10.52 33.03 -35.10
CA VAL A 22 11.58 32.09 -34.75
C VAL A 22 11.78 31.02 -35.83
N ASP A 23 12.90 31.15 -36.54
CA ASP A 23 13.53 30.17 -37.44
C ASP A 23 14.03 28.89 -36.70
N HIS A 24 13.35 28.44 -35.66
CA HIS A 24 13.70 27.24 -34.91
C HIS A 24 12.50 26.30 -34.79
N THR A 25 12.20 25.58 -35.88
CA THR A 25 11.20 24.50 -35.92
C THR A 25 11.74 23.15 -35.42
N ALA A 26 12.82 23.15 -34.64
CA ALA A 26 13.35 21.93 -34.05
C ALA A 26 12.39 21.44 -32.95
N ARG A 27 11.49 20.51 -33.31
CA ARG A 27 10.65 19.79 -32.36
C ARG A 27 11.54 19.04 -31.37
N LYS A 28 11.59 19.47 -30.12
CA LYS A 28 12.23 18.72 -29.03
C LYS A 28 11.27 17.62 -28.57
N SER A 29 11.74 16.37 -28.59
CA SER A 29 11.10 15.28 -27.85
C SER A 29 11.32 15.49 -26.35
N VAL A 30 10.24 15.52 -25.57
CA VAL A 30 10.30 15.50 -24.11
C VAL A 30 9.90 14.09 -23.67
N GLU A 31 10.82 13.37 -23.03
CA GLU A 31 10.46 12.14 -22.33
C GLU A 31 9.74 12.52 -21.03
N LEU A 32 8.48 12.12 -20.90
CA LEU A 32 7.71 12.33 -19.67
C LEU A 32 7.86 11.12 -18.77
N ASP A 33 8.22 11.36 -17.51
CA ASP A 33 8.24 10.31 -16.49
C ASP A 33 6.87 9.67 -16.34
N VAL A 34 6.87 8.35 -16.19
CA VAL A 34 5.69 7.54 -15.88
C VAL A 34 5.71 7.19 -14.41
N PHE A 35 4.61 7.48 -13.71
CA PHE A 35 4.41 7.15 -12.30
C PHE A 35 3.27 6.17 -12.13
N TYR A 36 3.46 5.20 -11.24
CA TYR A 36 2.39 4.29 -10.82
C TYR A 36 2.65 3.77 -9.41
N LEU A 37 1.57 3.37 -8.74
CA LEU A 37 1.61 2.62 -7.50
C LEU A 37 1.41 1.14 -7.79
N VAL A 38 2.15 0.32 -7.06
CA VAL A 38 1.83 -1.10 -6.91
C VAL A 38 1.26 -1.30 -5.53
N ILE A 39 0.05 -1.84 -5.45
CA ILE A 39 -0.60 -2.23 -4.19
C ILE A 39 -0.61 -3.75 -4.14
N GLY A 40 -0.04 -4.33 -3.09
CA GLY A 40 0.09 -5.77 -2.89
C GLY A 40 -0.63 -6.25 -1.63
N PHE A 41 -1.16 -7.46 -1.71
CA PHE A 41 -1.86 -8.14 -0.61
C PHE A 41 -1.34 -9.56 -0.42
N GLU A 42 -1.06 -9.94 0.82
CA GLU A 42 -0.84 -11.31 1.27
C GLU A 42 -2.10 -11.75 2.02
N VAL A 43 -3.05 -12.31 1.27
CA VAL A 43 -4.40 -12.68 1.75
C VAL A 43 -4.75 -14.06 1.24
N ASN A 44 -4.02 -15.06 1.75
CA ASN A 44 -3.94 -16.38 1.15
C ASN A 44 -4.87 -17.43 1.78
N SER A 45 -5.48 -17.12 2.93
CA SER A 45 -6.44 -17.99 3.60
C SER A 45 -7.88 -17.66 3.22
N VAL A 46 -8.51 -18.54 2.43
CA VAL A 46 -9.94 -18.40 2.06
C VAL A 46 -10.88 -18.47 3.28
N ASP A 47 -10.44 -19.11 4.36
CA ASP A 47 -11.22 -19.25 5.58
C ASP A 47 -11.22 -18.00 6.44
N ALA A 48 -10.21 -17.13 6.28
CA ALA A 48 -10.09 -15.89 7.02
C ALA A 48 -11.13 -14.83 6.60
N PHE A 49 -11.77 -14.93 5.42
CA PHE A 49 -12.76 -13.95 5.00
C PHE A 49 -14.03 -14.59 4.43
N LYS A 50 -15.09 -14.60 5.24
CA LYS A 50 -16.40 -15.20 4.89
C LYS A 50 -17.53 -14.26 5.23
N HIS A 51 -18.58 -14.26 4.41
CA HIS A 51 -19.79 -13.44 4.62
C HIS A 51 -19.51 -11.95 4.87
N ASN A 52 -18.49 -11.39 4.20
CA ASN A 52 -18.04 -10.01 4.40
C ASN A 52 -17.55 -9.70 5.84
N THR A 53 -16.98 -10.72 6.50
CA THR A 53 -16.35 -10.62 7.80
C THR A 53 -14.95 -11.24 7.76
N HIS A 54 -13.95 -10.51 8.24
CA HIS A 54 -12.57 -10.96 8.38
C HIS A 54 -12.36 -11.56 9.77
N ASP A 55 -11.87 -12.79 9.86
CA ASP A 55 -11.47 -13.44 11.11
C ASP A 55 -9.95 -13.38 11.28
N ILE A 56 -9.49 -12.43 12.08
CA ILE A 56 -8.06 -12.22 12.35
C ILE A 56 -7.44 -13.33 13.21
N ALA A 57 -8.25 -14.25 13.76
CA ALA A 57 -7.74 -15.42 14.46
C ALA A 57 -7.17 -16.49 13.50
N ILE A 58 -7.60 -16.46 12.23
CA ILE A 58 -7.19 -17.41 11.20
C ILE A 58 -5.98 -16.86 10.43
N ASP A 59 -6.10 -15.64 9.92
CA ASP A 59 -5.03 -14.94 9.23
C ASP A 59 -5.27 -13.43 9.34
N TYR A 60 -4.25 -12.68 9.75
CA TYR A 60 -4.30 -11.22 9.81
C TYR A 60 -4.32 -10.60 8.40
N GLY A 61 -3.77 -11.30 7.41
CA GLY A 61 -3.41 -10.75 6.12
C GLY A 61 -2.37 -9.64 6.23
N HIS A 62 -1.84 -9.23 5.09
CA HIS A 62 -0.94 -8.10 5.02
C HIS A 62 -1.14 -7.32 3.72
N MET A 63 -0.93 -6.01 3.79
CA MET A 63 -1.06 -5.08 2.68
C MET A 63 0.17 -4.18 2.68
N PHE A 64 0.73 -3.97 1.50
CA PHE A 64 1.84 -3.06 1.27
C PHE A 64 1.65 -2.33 -0.05
N TYR A 65 2.41 -1.28 -0.27
CA TYR A 65 2.50 -0.65 -1.57
C TYR A 65 3.86 0.00 -1.80
N TYR A 66 4.18 0.24 -3.07
CA TYR A 66 5.36 0.98 -3.46
C TYR A 66 5.12 1.86 -4.68
N LEU A 67 5.80 2.99 -4.69
CA LEU A 67 5.74 4.00 -5.73
C LEU A 67 6.86 3.76 -6.73
N VAL A 68 6.51 3.78 -8.02
CA VAL A 68 7.44 3.57 -9.12
C VAL A 68 7.50 4.79 -10.02
N GLN A 69 8.73 5.19 -10.39
CA GLN A 69 9.02 6.16 -11.45
C GLN A 69 9.89 5.47 -12.50
N ASN A 70 9.41 5.43 -13.75
CA ASN A 70 10.14 4.86 -14.88
C ASN A 70 10.77 3.48 -14.54
N THR A 71 9.93 2.55 -14.08
CA THR A 71 10.28 1.18 -13.66
C THR A 71 11.08 1.05 -12.36
N LYS A 72 11.58 2.14 -11.77
CA LYS A 72 12.32 2.11 -10.51
C LYS A 72 11.44 2.43 -9.32
N VAL A 73 11.53 1.62 -8.28
CA VAL A 73 10.92 1.92 -6.98
C VAL A 73 11.58 3.18 -6.42
N ILE A 74 10.79 4.19 -6.09
CA ILE A 74 11.28 5.43 -5.49
C ILE A 74 10.85 5.60 -4.04
N GLN A 75 9.82 4.86 -3.61
CA GLN A 75 9.37 4.82 -2.21
C GLN A 75 8.57 3.54 -1.95
N SER A 76 8.56 3.05 -0.72
CA SER A 76 7.76 1.89 -0.31
C SER A 76 7.19 2.04 1.09
N PHE A 77 6.07 1.35 1.34
CA PHE A 77 5.42 1.29 2.63
C PHE A 77 4.80 -0.08 2.85
N SER A 78 5.22 -0.72 3.95
CA SER A 78 4.80 -2.05 4.36
C SER A 78 4.67 -2.03 5.87
N PHE A 79 3.49 -1.71 6.39
CA PHE A 79 3.32 -1.47 7.83
C PHE A 79 3.04 -2.78 8.56
N GLY A 80 3.81 -3.05 9.60
CA GLY A 80 3.60 -4.23 10.41
C GLY A 80 4.34 -4.13 11.73
N PRO A 81 4.26 -5.18 12.57
CA PRO A 81 4.90 -5.18 13.86
C PRO A 81 6.41 -5.42 13.77
N ASP A 82 7.17 -4.64 14.54
CA ASP A 82 8.61 -4.79 14.77
C ASP A 82 8.87 -5.26 16.22
N GLY A 83 9.09 -6.57 16.39
CA GLY A 83 9.38 -7.17 17.69
C GLY A 83 8.15 -7.45 18.59
N ALA A 84 8.40 -7.92 19.81
CA ALA A 84 7.34 -8.36 20.73
C ALA A 84 6.52 -7.17 21.28
N GLY A 85 5.24 -7.40 21.55
CA GLY A 85 4.37 -6.41 22.21
C GLY A 85 4.82 -6.15 23.64
N LYS A 86 4.67 -4.91 24.12
CA LYS A 86 4.88 -4.63 25.54
C LYS A 86 3.69 -5.11 26.35
N VAL A 87 3.95 -5.85 27.44
CA VAL A 87 2.89 -6.26 28.38
C VAL A 87 2.31 -4.99 29.03
N GLY A 88 1.03 -4.72 28.77
CA GLY A 88 0.30 -3.57 29.28
C GLY A 88 -1.00 -3.95 29.98
N TRP A 89 -1.49 -3.07 30.85
CA TRP A 89 -2.71 -3.25 31.66
C TRP A 89 -3.99 -3.07 30.83
N LEU A 90 -4.82 -4.13 30.78
CA LEU A 90 -6.19 -4.06 30.25
C LEU A 90 -6.95 -2.88 30.90
N ASN A 91 -7.26 -1.85 30.11
CA ASN A 91 -8.18 -0.74 30.42
C ASN A 91 -7.68 0.53 31.16
N LYS A 92 -6.39 0.88 31.21
CA LYS A 92 -6.00 2.26 31.63
C LYS A 92 -4.80 2.82 30.86
N GLY A 93 -5.05 3.87 30.07
CA GLY A 93 -4.05 4.69 29.37
C GLY A 93 -4.59 6.06 29.00
N PHE A 94 -3.86 7.13 29.28
CA PHE A 94 -4.20 8.47 28.83
C PHE A 94 -3.66 8.71 27.42
N SER A 95 -4.52 9.27 26.58
CA SER A 95 -4.18 9.79 25.26
C SER A 95 -3.12 10.89 25.36
N LYS A 96 -1.89 10.66 24.89
CA LYS A 96 -0.87 11.71 24.76
C LYS A 96 -0.51 11.91 23.28
N GLY A 97 -0.98 13.00 22.69
CA GLY A 97 -0.60 13.42 21.34
C GLY A 97 -1.68 14.26 20.67
N LYS A 98 -1.26 15.18 19.79
CA LYS A 98 -2.15 15.89 18.87
C LYS A 98 -2.30 15.01 17.62
N GLN A 99 -3.51 14.54 17.35
CA GLN A 99 -3.85 13.79 16.14
C GLN A 99 -3.58 14.67 14.92
N ILE A 100 -2.73 14.22 14.00
CA ILE A 100 -2.54 14.87 12.69
C ILE A 100 -3.38 14.15 11.61
N TYR A 101 -3.70 12.87 11.82
CA TYR A 101 -4.57 12.05 10.97
C TYR A 101 -5.90 11.72 11.68
N THR A 102 -7.01 11.59 10.92
CA THR A 102 -8.38 11.58 11.48
C THR A 102 -8.88 10.18 11.84
N VAL A 103 -8.03 9.17 11.73
CA VAL A 103 -8.21 7.79 12.21
C VAL A 103 -6.83 7.24 12.59
N GLY A 104 -6.78 6.17 13.39
CA GLY A 104 -5.62 5.76 14.16
C GLY A 104 -5.82 5.96 15.67
N ALA A 105 -5.86 4.89 16.46
CA ALA A 105 -6.07 4.97 17.89
C ALA A 105 -4.89 5.70 18.57
N ILE A 106 -5.24 6.67 19.42
CA ILE A 106 -4.27 7.35 20.26
C ILE A 106 -3.47 6.32 21.04
N LYS A 107 -2.14 6.47 21.08
CA LYS A 107 -1.25 5.72 21.99
C LYS A 107 -1.86 5.71 23.39
N LYS A 108 -2.54 4.61 23.74
CA LYS A 108 -3.02 4.35 25.09
C LYS A 108 -1.89 3.62 25.79
N ASP A 109 -1.20 4.31 26.70
CA ASP A 109 -0.30 3.65 27.64
C ASP A 109 -1.02 2.43 28.24
N GLY A 110 -0.41 1.25 28.19
CA GLY A 110 -0.99 0.05 28.77
C GLY A 110 -1.85 -0.84 27.86
N GLN A 111 -2.02 -0.59 26.56
CA GLN A 111 -2.63 -1.63 25.71
C GLN A 111 -1.72 -2.87 25.61
N LYS A 112 -2.22 -4.02 26.08
CA LYS A 112 -1.54 -5.33 26.09
C LYS A 112 -1.05 -5.82 24.72
N ASN A 113 -1.34 -5.12 23.62
CA ASN A 113 -1.07 -5.55 22.24
C ASN A 113 -0.45 -4.46 21.34
N SER A 114 -0.01 -3.33 21.89
CA SER A 114 0.72 -2.31 21.11
C SER A 114 2.16 -2.79 20.91
N ARG A 115 2.50 -3.11 19.66
CA ARG A 115 3.86 -3.50 19.22
C ARG A 115 4.54 -2.26 18.62
N PRO A 116 5.87 -2.12 18.73
CA PRO A 116 6.59 -1.20 17.86
C PRO A 116 6.19 -1.50 16.41
N GLY A 117 5.96 -0.47 15.61
CA GLY A 117 5.68 -0.62 14.19
C GLY A 117 6.96 -0.53 13.37
N THR A 118 6.96 -1.13 12.19
CA THR A 118 7.93 -0.89 11.12
C THR A 118 7.18 -0.56 9.84
N ALA A 119 7.74 0.33 9.02
CA ALA A 119 7.24 0.61 7.67
C ALA A 119 7.87 -0.29 6.60
N ASP A 120 8.73 -1.22 7.01
CA ASP A 120 9.45 -2.18 6.17
C ASP A 120 9.14 -3.62 6.60
N TYR A 121 7.87 -3.89 6.93
CA TYR A 121 7.44 -5.25 7.25
C TYR A 121 7.68 -6.18 6.06
N MET A 122 8.27 -7.34 6.33
CA MET A 122 8.68 -8.27 5.28
C MET A 122 7.47 -8.87 4.57
N ILE A 123 7.57 -8.97 3.26
CA ILE A 123 6.65 -9.73 2.41
C ILE A 123 7.18 -11.17 2.37
N THR A 124 6.39 -12.12 2.81
CA THR A 124 6.81 -13.50 3.11
C THR A 124 6.06 -14.56 2.32
N GLU A 125 4.92 -14.22 1.74
CA GLU A 125 3.97 -15.12 1.12
C GLU A 125 3.71 -14.77 -0.36
N LYS A 126 2.75 -15.50 -0.95
CA LYS A 126 2.22 -15.20 -2.27
C LYS A 126 1.49 -13.85 -2.24
N VAL A 127 1.86 -12.97 -3.16
CA VAL A 127 1.33 -11.62 -3.32
C VAL A 127 0.28 -11.61 -4.41
N LYS A 128 -0.84 -10.94 -4.14
CA LYS A 128 -1.85 -10.53 -5.13
C LYS A 128 -1.74 -9.02 -5.28
N SER A 129 -1.35 -8.53 -6.46
CA SER A 129 -0.99 -7.13 -6.68
C SER A 129 -1.81 -6.46 -7.78
N PHE A 130 -1.89 -5.14 -7.68
CA PHE A 130 -2.57 -4.27 -8.62
C PHE A 130 -1.69 -3.06 -8.96
N LYS A 131 -1.71 -2.63 -10.23
CA LYS A 131 -0.98 -1.47 -10.73
C LYS A 131 -1.94 -0.31 -10.97
N ILE A 132 -1.68 0.82 -10.32
CA ILE A 132 -2.50 2.03 -10.41
C ILE A 132 -1.67 3.15 -11.04
N PRO A 133 -1.99 3.61 -12.26
CA PRO A 133 -1.32 4.77 -12.85
C PRO A 133 -1.68 6.03 -12.06
N ILE A 134 -0.70 6.87 -11.77
CA ILE A 134 -0.90 8.12 -11.02
C ILE A 134 -0.17 9.30 -11.68
N SER A 135 -0.58 10.51 -11.35
CA SER A 135 0.09 11.72 -11.80
C SER A 135 1.39 12.00 -11.03
N ARG A 136 2.27 12.85 -11.59
CA ARG A 136 3.47 13.35 -10.89
C ARG A 136 3.11 14.04 -9.57
N LYS A 137 2.00 14.79 -9.53
CA LYS A 137 1.52 15.48 -8.32
C LYS A 137 1.17 14.47 -7.23
N GLN A 138 0.37 13.46 -7.56
CA GLN A 138 0.02 12.36 -6.66
C GLN A 138 1.26 11.60 -6.20
N ALA A 139 2.21 11.32 -7.10
CA ALA A 139 3.47 10.65 -6.74
C ALA A 139 4.28 11.45 -5.71
N GLY A 140 4.35 12.78 -5.86
CA GLY A 140 4.96 13.67 -4.89
C GLY A 140 4.27 13.60 -3.52
N ALA A 141 2.94 13.69 -3.50
CA ALA A 141 2.15 13.62 -2.27
C ALA A 141 2.32 12.27 -1.54
N VAL A 142 2.26 11.15 -2.28
CA VAL A 142 2.49 9.81 -1.71
C VAL A 142 3.88 9.71 -1.10
N ASN A 143 4.92 10.18 -1.81
CA ASN A 143 6.28 10.13 -1.29
C ASN A 143 6.44 10.94 0.01
N GLU A 144 5.87 12.15 0.06
CA GLU A 144 5.90 12.99 1.25
C GLU A 144 5.15 12.36 2.42
N ASN A 145 3.95 11.84 2.18
CA ASN A 145 3.11 11.26 3.23
C ASN A 145 3.68 9.93 3.77
N ILE A 146 4.25 9.09 2.90
CA ILE A 146 5.03 7.91 3.35
C ILE A 146 6.20 8.37 4.22
N THR A 147 6.96 9.39 3.80
CA THR A 147 8.11 9.88 4.55
C THR A 147 7.70 10.37 5.95
N LYS A 148 6.59 11.11 6.06
CA LYS A 148 6.04 11.55 7.34
C LYS A 148 5.64 10.35 8.22
N ALA A 149 4.88 9.41 7.66
CA ALA A 149 4.44 8.21 8.38
C ALA A 149 5.64 7.39 8.90
N ARG A 150 6.68 7.18 8.08
CA ARG A 150 7.91 6.49 8.48
C ARG A 150 8.60 7.18 9.66
N VAL A 151 8.67 8.51 9.65
CA VAL A 151 9.25 9.29 10.77
C VAL A 151 8.44 9.09 12.05
N GLU A 152 7.10 9.08 11.98
CA GLU A 152 6.25 8.87 13.16
C GLU A 152 6.31 7.43 13.71
N ILE A 153 6.38 6.44 12.82
CA ILE A 153 6.59 5.03 13.17
C ILE A 153 7.90 4.87 13.94
N TYR A 154 9.02 5.35 13.39
CA TYR A 154 10.34 5.17 13.99
C TYR A 154 10.58 6.05 15.23
N LYS A 155 9.79 7.10 15.43
CA LYS A 155 9.72 7.84 16.71
C LYS A 155 8.87 7.12 17.78
N GLY A 156 8.22 6.00 17.44
CA GLY A 156 7.31 5.28 18.32
C GLY A 156 6.03 6.07 18.64
N GLN A 157 5.64 6.98 17.74
CA GLN A 157 4.41 7.76 17.82
C GLN A 157 3.24 7.00 17.17
N LEU A 158 3.51 6.22 16.11
CA LEU A 158 2.58 5.24 15.56
C LEU A 158 2.96 3.85 16.07
N THR A 159 2.01 3.15 16.67
CA THR A 159 2.21 1.77 17.18
C THR A 159 1.30 0.80 16.45
N TYR A 160 1.75 -0.43 16.24
CA TYR A 160 0.94 -1.45 15.58
C TYR A 160 0.04 -2.16 16.60
N SER A 161 -1.27 -2.23 16.35
CA SER A 161 -2.21 -2.95 17.22
C SER A 161 -3.33 -3.60 16.43
N ALA A 162 -3.21 -4.92 16.20
CA ALA A 162 -4.18 -5.68 15.43
C ALA A 162 -5.58 -5.80 16.08
N ILE A 163 -5.71 -5.55 17.39
CA ILE A 163 -6.98 -5.71 18.15
C ILE A 163 -7.80 -4.42 18.20
N VAL A 164 -7.18 -3.24 18.07
CA VAL A 164 -7.91 -1.95 17.99
C VAL A 164 -7.87 -1.32 16.59
N ASN A 165 -7.57 -2.16 15.59
CA ASN A 165 -7.55 -1.84 14.18
C ASN A 165 -6.51 -0.81 13.70
N ASP A 166 -5.51 -0.42 14.50
CA ASP A 166 -4.30 0.26 13.98
C ASP A 166 -3.45 -0.72 13.16
N THR A 167 -3.93 -1.03 11.97
CA THR A 167 -3.47 -2.11 11.11
C THR A 167 -2.78 -1.57 9.86
N CYS A 168 -2.05 -2.47 9.19
CA CYS A 168 -1.39 -2.22 7.92
C CYS A 168 -2.30 -1.56 6.87
N ALA A 169 -3.54 -2.02 6.77
CA ALA A 169 -4.49 -1.58 5.75
C ALA A 169 -5.10 -0.21 6.05
N GLU A 170 -5.39 0.12 7.31
CA GLU A 170 -5.96 1.42 7.69
C GLU A 170 -4.93 2.54 7.50
N THR A 171 -3.73 2.40 8.07
CA THR A 171 -2.65 3.38 7.90
C THR A 171 -2.27 3.56 6.42
N ALA A 172 -2.23 2.45 5.67
CA ALA A 172 -1.95 2.54 4.25
C ALA A 172 -3.06 3.27 3.46
N LYS A 173 -4.34 3.02 3.80
CA LYS A 173 -5.46 3.72 3.16
C LYS A 173 -5.42 5.22 3.45
N GLU A 174 -5.14 5.62 4.68
CA GLU A 174 -5.04 7.03 5.06
C GLU A 174 -3.96 7.76 4.25
N ILE A 175 -2.75 7.18 4.16
CA ILE A 175 -1.67 7.78 3.37
C ILE A 175 -2.08 7.96 1.90
N LEU A 176 -2.81 7.00 1.34
CA LEU A 176 -3.29 7.07 -0.04
C LEU A 176 -4.39 8.13 -0.20
N ASP A 177 -5.36 8.18 0.71
CA ASP A 177 -6.44 9.17 0.70
C ASP A 177 -5.88 10.61 0.84
N ASP A 178 -4.94 10.83 1.76
CA ASP A 178 -4.24 12.13 1.94
C ASP A 178 -3.33 12.50 0.78
N SER A 179 -3.04 11.54 -0.09
CA SER A 179 -2.28 11.74 -1.32
C SER A 179 -3.17 11.88 -2.55
N ASP A 180 -4.48 12.02 -2.35
CA ASP A 180 -5.48 12.15 -3.42
C ASP A 180 -5.48 10.92 -4.36
N ILE A 181 -5.27 9.72 -3.79
CA ILE A 181 -5.35 8.45 -4.50
C ILE A 181 -6.69 7.78 -4.19
N GLU A 182 -7.58 7.75 -5.17
CA GLU A 182 -8.85 7.03 -5.03
C GLU A 182 -8.61 5.51 -4.99
N THR A 183 -9.03 4.88 -3.91
CA THR A 183 -8.96 3.42 -3.72
C THR A 183 -10.35 2.83 -3.48
N PRO A 184 -10.59 1.55 -3.83
CA PRO A 184 -11.84 0.86 -3.51
C PRO A 184 -12.09 0.80 -1.99
N ASN A 185 -13.35 0.57 -1.60
CA ASN A 185 -13.74 0.54 -0.20
C ASN A 185 -13.25 -0.73 0.52
N GLY A 186 -12.24 -0.62 1.38
CA GLY A 186 -11.72 -1.74 2.16
C GLY A 186 -12.47 -2.07 3.46
N PHE A 187 -13.56 -1.37 3.81
CA PHE A 187 -14.25 -1.57 5.09
C PHE A 187 -15.13 -2.82 5.13
N SER A 188 -14.97 -3.63 6.18
CA SER A 188 -15.90 -4.71 6.53
C SER A 188 -15.89 -5.02 8.03
N TRP A 189 -16.73 -5.96 8.46
CA TRP A 189 -16.68 -6.46 9.82
C TRP A 189 -15.41 -7.29 10.06
N ILE A 190 -14.89 -7.22 11.28
CA ILE A 190 -13.74 -7.97 11.77
C ILE A 190 -14.16 -8.71 13.04
N LYS A 191 -13.77 -9.97 13.18
CA LYS A 191 -13.95 -10.79 14.38
C LYS A 191 -12.64 -11.49 14.76
N HIS A 192 -12.58 -12.05 15.96
CA HIS A 192 -11.48 -12.90 16.42
C HIS A 192 -12.08 -14.16 17.05
N SER A 193 -12.24 -15.24 16.29
CA SER A 193 -12.98 -16.42 16.74
C SER A 193 -12.43 -17.11 18.00
N ASN A 194 -11.13 -17.00 18.27
CA ASN A 194 -10.56 -17.51 19.55
C ASN A 194 -10.99 -16.70 20.80
N ILE A 195 -11.59 -15.52 20.63
CA ILE A 195 -12.09 -14.67 21.73
C ILE A 195 -13.62 -14.75 21.78
N ALA A 196 -14.27 -14.46 20.65
CA ALA A 196 -15.72 -14.54 20.50
C ALA A 196 -16.09 -14.67 19.02
N ASP A 197 -17.14 -15.43 18.71
CA ASP A 197 -17.62 -15.62 17.34
C ASP A 197 -18.57 -14.51 16.85
N ILE A 198 -18.43 -13.30 17.42
CA ILE A 198 -19.19 -12.11 17.04
C ILE A 198 -18.25 -11.05 16.46
N PRO A 199 -18.69 -10.24 15.48
CA PRO A 199 -17.92 -9.08 15.02
C PRO A 199 -17.57 -8.13 16.17
N ILE A 200 -16.32 -7.68 16.22
CA ILE A 200 -15.78 -6.81 17.26
C ILE A 200 -15.41 -5.41 16.74
N ALA A 201 -15.26 -5.24 15.43
CA ALA A 201 -14.92 -3.97 14.80
C ALA A 201 -15.44 -3.88 13.36
N TYR A 202 -15.63 -2.66 12.85
CA TYR A 202 -15.92 -2.38 11.44
C TYR A 202 -14.85 -1.44 10.90
N ALA A 203 -14.06 -1.92 9.94
CA ALA A 203 -12.73 -1.38 9.70
C ALA A 203 -12.15 -1.80 8.35
N VAL A 204 -11.17 -1.03 7.86
CA VAL A 204 -10.39 -1.38 6.67
C VAL A 204 -9.54 -2.61 6.97
N ASN A 205 -9.61 -3.63 6.13
CA ASN A 205 -8.77 -4.83 6.26
C ASN A 205 -8.24 -5.34 4.90
N PRO A 206 -7.10 -6.05 4.89
CA PRO A 206 -6.49 -6.54 3.66
C PRO A 206 -7.41 -7.39 2.79
N TYR A 207 -8.21 -8.27 3.40
CA TYR A 207 -9.07 -9.22 2.68
C TYR A 207 -10.22 -8.56 1.92
N LYS A 208 -10.98 -7.69 2.60
CA LYS A 208 -12.04 -6.92 1.96
C LYS A 208 -11.45 -6.02 0.88
N TRP A 209 -10.34 -5.34 1.18
CA TRP A 209 -9.78 -4.39 0.24
C TRP A 209 -9.24 -5.08 -1.02
N HIS A 210 -8.56 -6.21 -0.87
CA HIS A 210 -8.16 -7.09 -1.97
C HIS A 210 -9.36 -7.49 -2.84
N LYS A 211 -10.47 -7.94 -2.23
CA LYS A 211 -11.68 -8.32 -2.96
C LYS A 211 -12.21 -7.17 -3.82
N GLU A 212 -12.24 -5.95 -3.28
CA GLU A 212 -12.73 -4.78 -4.02
C GLU A 212 -11.74 -4.29 -5.08
N PHE A 213 -10.43 -4.44 -4.86
CA PHE A 213 -9.42 -4.21 -5.90
C PHE A 213 -9.56 -5.20 -7.05
N LYS A 214 -9.71 -6.49 -6.74
CA LYS A 214 -9.90 -7.54 -7.75
C LYS A 214 -11.15 -7.32 -8.62
N ALA A 215 -12.18 -6.69 -8.07
CA ALA A 215 -13.39 -6.33 -8.83
C ALA A 215 -13.16 -5.18 -9.82
N LYS A 216 -12.13 -4.34 -9.64
CA LYS A 216 -11.90 -3.13 -10.44
C LYS A 216 -10.62 -3.16 -11.29
N TYR A 217 -9.62 -3.93 -10.89
CA TYR A 217 -8.28 -3.92 -11.47
C TYR A 217 -7.81 -5.33 -11.83
N GLN A 218 -6.91 -5.42 -12.80
CA GLN A 218 -6.28 -6.68 -13.16
C GLN A 218 -5.31 -7.11 -12.06
N GLU A 219 -5.60 -8.26 -11.46
CA GLU A 219 -4.74 -8.92 -10.48
C GLU A 219 -3.54 -9.56 -11.16
N ILE A 220 -2.34 -9.35 -10.61
CA ILE A 220 -1.15 -10.13 -10.89
C ILE A 220 -0.79 -10.90 -9.62
N VAL A 221 -0.44 -12.18 -9.78
CA VAL A 221 0.04 -13.00 -8.68
C VAL A 221 1.55 -13.09 -8.78
N PHE A 222 2.24 -12.74 -7.69
CA PHE A 222 3.68 -12.78 -7.57
C PHE A 222 4.08 -13.67 -6.40
N HIS A 223 5.15 -14.45 -6.57
CA HIS A 223 5.72 -15.24 -5.51
C HIS A 223 7.24 -15.10 -5.54
N SER A 224 7.84 -14.98 -4.36
CA SER A 224 9.28 -14.91 -4.17
C SER A 224 9.70 -16.09 -3.29
N ASP A 225 10.80 -16.75 -3.66
CA ASP A 225 11.38 -17.85 -2.88
C ASP A 225 12.02 -17.38 -1.55
N ARG A 226 12.08 -16.06 -1.34
CA ARG A 226 12.65 -15.43 -0.15
C ARG A 226 11.74 -14.32 0.33
N HIS A 227 11.75 -14.10 1.64
CA HIS A 227 11.17 -12.91 2.22
C HIS A 227 11.85 -11.67 1.64
N TRP A 228 11.08 -10.63 1.33
CA TRP A 228 11.61 -9.45 0.65
C TRP A 228 10.86 -8.17 1.05
N ILE A 229 11.45 -7.03 0.68
CA ILE A 229 10.81 -5.71 0.72
C ILE A 229 11.11 -5.00 -0.61
N PRO A 230 10.22 -4.10 -1.09
CA PRO A 230 10.53 -3.29 -2.27
C PRO A 230 11.67 -2.32 -1.94
N LEU A 231 12.82 -2.52 -2.60
CA LEU A 231 14.03 -1.72 -2.37
C LEU A 231 14.03 -0.46 -3.24
N ILE A 232 14.21 0.70 -2.61
CA ILE A 232 14.32 1.99 -3.31
C ILE A 232 15.53 1.97 -4.26
N GLY A 233 15.34 2.45 -5.48
CA GLY A 233 16.34 2.47 -6.56
C GLY A 233 16.35 1.21 -7.43
N ASN A 234 15.78 0.10 -6.95
CA ASN A 234 15.69 -1.14 -7.71
C ASN A 234 14.54 -1.10 -8.73
N ILE A 235 14.62 -1.99 -9.71
CA ILE A 235 13.53 -2.23 -10.67
C ILE A 235 12.32 -2.81 -9.92
N ASP A 236 11.13 -2.41 -10.34
CA ASP A 236 9.86 -2.94 -9.87
C ASP A 236 9.85 -4.48 -9.96
N PRO A 237 9.82 -5.19 -8.81
CA PRO A 237 10.00 -6.63 -8.77
C PRO A 237 8.81 -7.41 -9.35
N ILE A 238 7.63 -6.80 -9.44
CA ILE A 238 6.39 -7.46 -9.85
C ILE A 238 6.09 -7.22 -11.33
N TYR A 239 6.10 -5.95 -11.78
CA TYR A 239 5.62 -5.62 -13.13
C TYR A 239 6.72 -5.39 -14.16
N GLU A 240 7.98 -5.27 -13.75
CA GLU A 240 9.10 -4.97 -14.65
C GLU A 240 10.16 -6.08 -14.66
N ASN A 241 9.80 -7.26 -14.12
CA ASN A 241 10.55 -8.49 -14.33
C ASN A 241 10.03 -9.21 -15.60
N PRO A 242 10.75 -9.17 -16.73
CA PRO A 242 10.31 -9.81 -17.98
C PRO A 242 10.21 -11.35 -17.89
N SER A 243 10.64 -11.97 -16.79
CA SER A 243 10.59 -13.41 -16.58
C SER A 243 9.25 -13.97 -16.07
N LEU A 244 8.32 -13.13 -15.59
CA LEU A 244 7.04 -13.57 -15.00
C LEU A 244 5.79 -13.15 -15.81
N ALA A 245 5.95 -12.44 -16.93
CA ALA A 245 4.85 -12.13 -17.85
C ALA A 245 4.44 -13.32 -18.76
N LYS A 246 4.97 -14.53 -18.52
CA LYS A 246 4.45 -15.77 -19.12
C LYS A 246 3.29 -16.29 -18.29
N SER A 247 2.10 -15.82 -18.66
CA SER A 247 0.86 -16.58 -18.73
C SER A 247 0.81 -17.91 -17.95
N GLU A 248 0.14 -17.91 -16.80
CA GLU A 248 -0.84 -18.96 -16.55
C GLU A 248 -2.20 -18.39 -16.96
N GLN A 249 -2.48 -18.44 -18.27
CA GLN A 249 -3.86 -18.57 -18.72
C GLN A 249 -4.24 -20.02 -18.38
N THR A 250 -4.91 -20.19 -17.24
CA THR A 250 -5.58 -21.46 -16.95
C THR A 250 -6.86 -21.51 -17.78
N THR A 251 -6.93 -22.57 -18.57
CA THR A 251 -8.07 -23.10 -19.36
C THR A 251 -9.41 -23.04 -18.66
#